data_AF-A0A369RXZ8-F1
#
_entry.id   AF-A0A369RXZ8-F1
#
_cell.length_a   1.000
_cell.length_b   1.000
_cell.length_c   1.000
_cell.angle_alpha   90.00
_cell.angle_beta   90.00
_cell.angle_gamma   90.00
#
_symmetry.space_group_name_H-M   'P 1'
#
loop_
_entity.id
_entity.type
_entity.pdbx_description
1 polymer ?
#
loop_
_entity_poly.entity_id
_entity_poly.type
_entity_poly.pdbx_seq_one_letter_code
_entity_poly.pdbx_strand_id
1 'polypeptide(L)'
;MNAIHWTALIIFISYLTFTTAFGQLEGTKLYCDGCKATVKEMMAVIHKRKMSEPLDVAVVEAFEVCSSVDLFRKYEYPPPDNLKVCNHLLDKYEEEIEMLLMKKVEDPEQKICFELSKACGGNTTGKDSKLTSEKNNENKDEL
;
A
#
# COMPACT_ATOMS: atom_id res chain seq x y z
N MET A 1 24.10 -32.66 -28.16
CA MET A 1 23.78 -32.40 -26.73
C MET A 1 24.23 -30.97 -26.45
N ASN A 2 23.34 -29.96 -26.35
CA ASN A 2 23.67 -28.57 -25.94
C ASN A 2 22.43 -27.64 -25.85
N ALA A 3 21.30 -27.98 -26.48
CA ALA A 3 20.13 -27.08 -26.56
C ALA A 3 19.31 -26.96 -25.26
N ILE A 4 19.28 -28.02 -24.44
CA ILE A 4 18.44 -28.10 -23.24
C ILE A 4 18.97 -27.20 -22.09
N HIS A 5 20.27 -26.89 -22.11
CA HIS A 5 20.91 -26.07 -21.09
C HIS A 5 20.59 -24.58 -21.24
N TRP A 6 20.44 -24.11 -22.48
CA TRP A 6 20.15 -22.71 -22.78
C TRP A 6 18.69 -22.34 -22.49
N THR A 7 17.76 -23.26 -22.72
CA THR A 7 16.33 -23.03 -22.43
C THR A 7 16.06 -22.92 -20.93
N ALA A 8 16.76 -23.70 -20.11
CA ALA A 8 16.63 -23.62 -18.66
C ALA A 8 17.16 -22.29 -18.08
N LEU A 9 18.27 -21.76 -18.64
CA LEU A 9 18.84 -20.48 -18.23
C LEU A 9 17.93 -19.30 -18.60
N ILE A 10 17.30 -19.30 -19.77
CA ILE A 10 16.40 -18.22 -20.20
C ILE A 10 15.17 -18.15 -19.28
N ILE A 11 14.60 -19.31 -18.91
CA ILE A 11 13.46 -19.39 -17.98
C ILE A 11 13.89 -18.86 -16.60
N PHE A 12 15.03 -19.29 -16.08
CA PHE A 12 15.54 -18.81 -14.78
C PHE A 12 15.78 -17.29 -14.75
N ILE A 13 16.33 -16.73 -15.83
CA ILE A 13 16.56 -15.27 -15.94
C ILE A 13 15.24 -14.51 -15.98
N SER A 14 14.23 -14.99 -16.72
CA SER A 14 12.92 -14.34 -16.78
C SER A 14 12.17 -14.35 -15.44
N TYR A 15 12.30 -15.42 -14.64
CA TYR A 15 11.74 -15.49 -13.29
C TYR A 15 12.40 -14.51 -12.32
N LEU A 16 13.73 -14.34 -12.42
CA LEU A 16 14.48 -13.42 -11.55
C LEU A 16 14.16 -11.95 -11.82
N THR A 17 13.90 -11.58 -13.09
CA THR A 17 13.54 -10.19 -13.43
C THR A 17 12.12 -9.79 -13.03
N PHE A 18 11.21 -10.76 -12.84
CA PHE A 18 9.82 -10.46 -12.49
C PHE A 18 9.67 -10.04 -11.01
N THR A 19 10.56 -10.48 -10.14
CA THR A 19 10.45 -10.27 -8.68
C THR A 19 10.90 -8.90 -8.17
N THR A 20 11.58 -8.07 -8.96
CA THR A 20 12.30 -6.89 -8.42
C THR A 20 11.59 -5.54 -8.63
N ALA A 21 10.31 -5.50 -9.00
CA ALA A 21 9.62 -4.25 -9.36
C ALA A 21 8.88 -3.51 -8.21
N PHE A 22 8.95 -3.99 -6.96
CA PHE A 22 8.39 -3.28 -5.79
C PHE A 22 9.42 -2.29 -5.21
N GLY A 23 9.76 -1.26 -5.98
CA GLY A 23 10.76 -0.25 -5.61
C GLY A 23 10.22 0.83 -4.67
N GLN A 24 10.54 0.71 -3.39
CA GLN A 24 10.74 1.75 -2.37
C GLN A 24 9.87 3.03 -2.45
N LEU A 25 8.63 2.94 -1.93
CA LEU A 25 7.71 4.07 -1.70
C LEU A 25 8.00 4.86 -0.40
N GLU A 26 8.87 4.33 0.47
CA GLU A 26 9.10 4.84 1.82
C GLU A 26 9.68 6.26 1.85
N GLY A 27 9.08 7.13 2.66
CA GLY A 27 9.52 8.52 2.86
C GLY A 27 9.00 9.53 1.84
N THR A 28 8.19 9.13 0.86
CA THR A 28 7.54 10.09 -0.05
C THR A 28 6.32 10.75 0.60
N LYS A 29 6.00 12.00 0.21
CA LYS A 29 4.77 12.69 0.65
C LYS A 29 3.52 11.84 0.35
N LEU A 30 3.46 11.22 -0.84
CA LEU A 30 2.40 10.29 -1.23
C LEU A 30 2.27 9.12 -0.24
N TYR A 31 3.38 8.49 0.15
CA TYR A 31 3.34 7.35 1.07
C TYR A 31 2.94 7.76 2.49
N CYS A 32 3.41 8.92 2.98
CA CYS A 32 2.96 9.46 4.27
C CYS A 32 1.45 9.76 4.25
N ASP A 33 0.98 10.54 3.27
CA ASP A 33 -0.43 10.93 3.21
C ASP A 33 -1.35 9.72 2.97
N GLY A 34 -0.91 8.77 2.14
CA GLY A 34 -1.61 7.51 1.91
C GLY A 34 -1.67 6.62 3.15
N CYS A 35 -0.59 6.56 3.95
CA CYS A 35 -0.60 5.86 5.23
C CYS A 35 -1.63 6.47 6.18
N LYS A 36 -1.61 7.81 6.33
CA LYS A 36 -2.55 8.53 7.20
C LYS A 36 -4.00 8.32 6.77
N ALA A 37 -4.27 8.42 5.47
CA ALA A 37 -5.58 8.15 4.91
C ALA A 37 -6.05 6.72 5.22
N THR A 38 -5.17 5.74 5.04
CA THR A 38 -5.44 4.32 5.33
C THR A 38 -5.81 4.10 6.78
N VAL A 39 -4.97 4.55 7.72
CA VAL A 39 -5.23 4.40 9.16
C VAL A 39 -6.53 5.10 9.56
N LYS A 40 -6.81 6.27 8.97
CA LYS A 40 -8.04 7.01 9.25
C LYS A 40 -9.30 6.26 8.80
N GLU A 41 -9.30 5.65 7.62
CA GLU A 41 -10.44 4.84 7.17
C GLU A 41 -10.59 3.55 7.99
N MET A 42 -9.48 2.87 8.33
CA MET A 42 -9.48 1.69 9.21
C MET A 42 -10.11 2.01 10.57
N MET A 43 -9.68 3.11 11.20
CA MET A 43 -10.23 3.55 12.48
C MET A 43 -11.70 3.98 12.36
N ALA A 44 -12.12 4.52 11.21
CA ALA A 44 -13.52 4.84 10.98
C ALA A 44 -14.40 3.58 10.97
N VAL A 45 -13.92 2.46 10.42
CA VAL A 45 -14.62 1.16 10.49
C VAL A 45 -14.68 0.69 11.94
N ILE A 46 -13.54 0.62 12.62
CA ILE A 46 -13.44 0.14 14.01
C ILE A 46 -14.30 0.96 14.97
N HIS A 47 -14.40 2.28 14.78
CA HIS A 47 -15.23 3.15 15.63
C HIS A 47 -16.73 3.05 15.31
N LYS A 48 -17.10 2.70 14.07
CA LYS A 48 -18.50 2.49 13.67
C LYS A 48 -19.03 1.11 14.02
N ARG A 49 -18.15 0.19 14.44
CA ARG A 49 -18.55 -1.17 14.83
C ARG A 49 -19.67 -1.17 15.86
N LYS A 50 -20.55 -2.16 15.79
CA LYS A 50 -21.62 -2.33 16.77
C LYS A 50 -21.03 -2.81 18.10
N MET A 51 -21.64 -2.46 19.22
CA MET A 51 -21.19 -2.94 20.54
C MET A 51 -21.27 -4.46 20.69
N SER A 52 -22.17 -5.10 19.93
CA SER A 52 -22.32 -6.56 19.85
C SER A 52 -21.25 -7.25 19.01
N GLU A 53 -20.48 -6.50 18.22
CA GLU A 53 -19.49 -7.03 17.30
C GLU A 53 -18.13 -7.18 17.99
N PRO A 54 -17.50 -8.36 17.89
CA PRO A 54 -16.14 -8.57 18.39
C PRO A 54 -15.13 -7.63 17.72
N LEU A 55 -14.11 -7.21 18.48
CA LEU A 55 -13.12 -6.25 17.97
C LEU A 55 -12.27 -6.83 16.84
N ASP A 56 -11.93 -8.11 16.92
CA ASP A 56 -11.20 -8.87 15.90
C ASP A 56 -11.92 -8.84 14.55
N VAL A 57 -13.24 -9.03 14.54
CA VAL A 57 -14.04 -8.93 13.32
C VAL A 57 -13.95 -7.53 12.71
N ALA A 58 -14.10 -6.49 13.53
CA ALA A 58 -14.00 -5.10 13.06
C ALA A 58 -12.59 -4.72 12.57
N VAL A 59 -11.53 -5.35 13.09
CA VAL A 59 -10.15 -5.15 12.61
C VAL A 59 -9.94 -5.81 11.26
N VAL A 60 -10.46 -7.02 11.04
CA VAL A 60 -10.42 -7.69 9.74
C VAL A 60 -11.21 -6.88 8.70
N GLU A 61 -12.41 -6.40 9.05
CA GLU A 61 -13.20 -5.51 8.17
C GLU A 61 -12.46 -4.19 7.88
N ALA A 62 -11.67 -3.70 8.82
CA ALA A 62 -10.88 -2.50 8.61
C ALA A 62 -9.84 -2.67 7.50
N PHE A 63 -9.32 -3.87 7.25
CA PHE A 63 -8.38 -4.12 6.15
C PHE A 63 -9.05 -4.05 4.78
N GLU A 64 -10.34 -4.34 4.69
CA GLU A 64 -11.12 -4.26 3.45
C GLU A 64 -11.22 -2.84 2.89
N VAL A 65 -10.90 -1.81 3.69
CA VAL A 65 -10.85 -0.42 3.18
C VAL A 65 -9.86 -0.29 2.03
N CYS A 66 -8.77 -1.07 2.01
CA CYS A 66 -7.77 -1.04 0.92
C CYS A 66 -8.30 -1.53 -0.44
N SER A 67 -9.50 -2.10 -0.48
CA SER A 67 -10.22 -2.47 -1.70
C SER A 67 -11.29 -1.44 -2.11
N SER A 68 -11.55 -0.43 -1.27
CA SER A 68 -12.66 0.50 -1.42
C SER A 68 -12.25 1.80 -2.10
N VAL A 69 -12.41 1.85 -3.44
CA VAL A 69 -12.08 3.02 -4.27
C VAL A 69 -12.76 4.31 -3.76
N ASP A 70 -14.05 4.24 -3.39
CA ASP A 70 -14.82 5.43 -3.02
C ASP A 70 -14.33 6.11 -1.76
N LEU A 71 -13.79 5.36 -0.79
CA LEU A 71 -13.30 5.91 0.47
C LEU A 71 -12.09 6.84 0.26
N PHE A 72 -11.28 6.55 -0.77
CA PHE A 72 -10.04 7.27 -1.03
C PHE A 72 -10.18 8.47 -1.96
N ARG A 73 -11.30 8.64 -2.67
CA ARG A 73 -11.50 9.76 -3.62
C ARG A 73 -11.42 11.15 -3.00
N LYS A 74 -11.66 11.26 -1.69
CA LYS A 74 -11.69 12.52 -0.94
C LYS A 74 -10.31 13.02 -0.50
N TYR A 75 -9.26 12.21 -0.67
CA TYR A 75 -7.91 12.55 -0.25
C TYR A 75 -7.12 13.24 -1.37
N GLU A 76 -5.99 13.86 -1.01
CA GLU A 76 -5.12 14.58 -1.95
C GLU A 76 -4.67 13.70 -3.12
N TYR A 77 -4.35 12.43 -2.83
CA TYR A 77 -4.02 11.42 -3.83
C TYR A 77 -5.19 10.45 -3.98
N PRO A 78 -6.00 10.56 -5.04
CA PRO A 78 -7.11 9.63 -5.26
C PRO A 78 -6.59 8.24 -5.68
N PRO A 79 -7.47 7.23 -5.74
CA PRO A 79 -7.17 5.98 -6.44
C PRO A 79 -6.66 6.22 -7.86
N PRO A 80 -5.66 5.46 -8.34
CA PRO A 80 -5.12 4.23 -7.73
C PRO A 80 -4.01 4.46 -6.70
N ASP A 81 -3.50 5.67 -6.54
CA ASP A 81 -2.24 5.91 -5.81
C ASP A 81 -2.38 5.59 -4.31
N ASN A 82 -3.42 6.11 -3.65
CA ASN A 82 -3.67 5.78 -2.24
C ASN A 82 -4.01 4.31 -2.02
N LEU A 83 -4.65 3.64 -2.99
CA LEU A 83 -4.89 2.19 -2.88
C LEU A 83 -3.59 1.40 -2.98
N LYS A 84 -2.65 1.80 -3.84
CA LYS A 84 -1.32 1.18 -3.89
C LYS A 84 -0.59 1.33 -2.56
N VAL A 85 -0.65 2.51 -1.94
CA VAL A 85 -0.07 2.74 -0.62
C VAL A 85 -0.74 1.87 0.45
N CYS A 86 -2.08 1.79 0.44
CA CYS A 86 -2.86 0.97 1.38
C CYS A 86 -2.47 -0.51 1.30
N ASN A 87 -2.45 -1.08 0.08
CA ASN A 87 -2.07 -2.46 -0.13
C ASN A 87 -0.59 -2.71 0.22
N HIS A 88 0.32 -1.82 -0.19
CA HIS A 88 1.73 -1.93 0.19
C HIS A 88 1.95 -1.86 1.72
N LEU A 89 1.16 -1.05 2.43
CA LEU A 89 1.22 -0.97 3.88
C LEU A 89 0.79 -2.27 4.55
N LEU A 90 -0.32 -2.87 4.09
CA LEU A 90 -0.80 -4.16 4.59
C LEU A 90 0.15 -5.30 4.21
N ASP A 91 0.58 -5.40 2.95
CA ASP A 91 1.50 -6.44 2.47
C ASP A 91 2.77 -6.56 3.33
N LYS A 92 3.21 -5.45 3.93
CA LYS A 92 4.44 -5.38 4.73
C LYS A 92 4.22 -5.44 6.25
N TYR A 93 3.09 -4.94 6.74
CA TYR A 93 2.90 -4.67 8.18
C TYR A 93 1.54 -5.13 8.71
N GLU A 94 0.80 -5.96 7.99
CA GLU A 94 -0.54 -6.43 8.37
C GLU A 94 -0.59 -6.95 9.81
N GLU A 95 0.32 -7.87 10.17
CA GLU A 95 0.34 -8.50 11.50
C GLU A 95 0.57 -7.47 12.62
N GLU A 96 1.53 -6.55 12.46
CA GLU A 96 1.81 -5.51 13.44
C GLU A 96 0.69 -4.48 13.54
N ILE A 97 0.07 -4.13 12.41
CA ILE A 97 -1.08 -3.24 12.36
C ILE A 97 -2.26 -3.89 13.09
N GLU A 98 -2.55 -5.16 12.83
CA GLU A 98 -3.61 -5.92 13.51
C GLU A 98 -3.40 -5.87 15.03
N MET A 99 -2.18 -6.19 15.50
CA MET A 99 -1.85 -6.15 16.92
C MET A 99 -2.02 -4.75 17.53
N LEU A 100 -1.66 -3.69 16.81
CA LEU A 100 -1.81 -2.31 17.27
C LEU A 100 -3.29 -1.89 17.36
N LEU A 101 -4.09 -2.24 16.36
CA LEU A 101 -5.52 -1.94 16.32
C LEU A 101 -6.28 -2.72 17.41
N MET A 102 -5.92 -3.99 17.63
CA MET A 102 -6.47 -4.84 18.70
C MET A 102 -6.15 -4.31 20.11
N LYS A 103 -4.97 -3.70 20.29
CA LYS A 103 -4.55 -3.08 21.56
C LYS A 103 -5.20 -1.73 21.84
N LYS A 104 -6.01 -1.18 20.93
CA LYS A 104 -6.67 0.13 21.05
C LYS A 104 -5.70 1.24 21.45
N VAL A 105 -4.62 1.37 20.69
CA VAL A 105 -3.64 2.45 20.92
C VAL A 105 -4.30 3.83 20.77
N GLU A 106 -3.89 4.78 21.62
CA GLU A 106 -4.47 6.13 21.64
C GLU A 106 -4.27 6.89 20.32
N ASP A 107 -3.09 6.72 19.71
CA ASP A 107 -2.74 7.35 18.43
C ASP A 107 -2.23 6.28 17.44
N PRO A 108 -3.15 5.65 16.68
CA PRO A 108 -2.79 4.65 15.69
C PRO A 108 -2.05 5.27 14.49
N GLU A 109 -2.32 6.53 14.14
CA GLU A 109 -1.62 7.22 13.04
C GLU A 109 -0.14 7.39 13.39
N GLN A 110 0.16 7.89 14.59
CA GLN A 110 1.53 8.05 15.06
C GLN A 110 2.28 6.71 15.06
N LYS A 111 1.68 5.67 15.65
CA LYS A 111 2.35 4.36 15.76
C LYS A 111 2.54 3.68 14.41
N ILE A 112 1.54 3.72 13.54
CA ILE A 112 1.61 3.01 12.26
C ILE A 112 2.43 3.81 11.24
N CYS A 113 2.17 5.11 11.09
CA CYS A 113 2.77 5.92 10.02
C CYS A 113 4.13 6.52 10.39
N PHE A 114 4.46 6.72 11.66
CA PHE A 114 5.75 7.30 12.07
C PHE A 114 6.68 6.29 12.73
N GLU A 115 6.15 5.38 13.55
CA GLU A 115 6.98 4.42 14.29
C GLU A 115 7.23 3.12 13.53
N LEU A 116 6.16 2.47 13.06
CA LEU A 116 6.18 1.16 12.40
C LEU A 116 6.66 1.25 10.95
N SER A 117 5.91 1.94 10.09
CA SER A 117 6.20 2.01 8.64
C SER A 117 7.24 3.05 8.26
N LYS A 118 7.57 3.97 9.19
CA LYS A 118 8.38 5.17 8.93
C LYS A 118 7.89 6.04 7.75
N ALA A 119 6.63 5.88 7.31
CA ALA A 119 6.08 6.60 6.17
C ALA A 119 6.22 8.11 6.30
N CYS A 120 6.01 8.66 7.50
CA CYS A 120 6.05 10.08 7.80
C CYS A 120 7.31 10.51 8.59
N GLY A 121 8.29 9.61 8.77
CA GLY A 121 9.49 9.84 9.58
C GLY A 121 10.78 10.06 8.77
N GLY A 122 10.69 10.02 7.45
CA GLY A 122 11.83 10.19 6.55
C GLY A 122 12.20 11.65 6.36
N ASN A 123 13.40 12.03 6.81
CA ASN A 123 14.11 13.21 6.35
C ASN A 123 14.42 13.05 4.84
N THR A 124 13.46 13.34 3.96
CA THR A 124 13.71 13.41 2.52
C THR A 124 13.89 14.88 2.13
N THR A 125 15.16 15.27 2.03
CA THR A 125 15.59 16.16 0.96
C THR A 125 14.88 15.72 -0.33
N GLY A 126 14.15 16.66 -0.92
CA GLY A 126 13.13 16.37 -1.92
C GLY A 126 13.60 15.49 -3.05
N LYS A 127 12.86 14.41 -3.28
CA LYS A 127 12.51 13.96 -4.63
C LYS A 127 11.08 13.50 -4.57
N ASP A 128 10.19 14.37 -5.03
CA ASP A 128 8.89 13.98 -5.54
C ASP A 128 9.14 12.84 -6.53
N SER A 129 9.04 11.59 -6.05
CA SER A 129 9.07 10.44 -6.91
C SER A 129 7.77 10.52 -7.68
N LYS A 130 7.86 11.17 -8.84
CA LYS A 130 6.90 11.19 -9.92
C LYS A 130 6.53 9.74 -10.22
N LEU A 131 5.54 9.23 -9.50
CA LEU A 131 4.81 8.04 -9.90
C LEU A 131 4.07 8.49 -11.16
N THR A 132 4.77 8.32 -12.28
CA THR A 132 4.21 8.58 -13.59
C THR A 132 3.09 7.58 -13.72
N SER A 133 1.86 8.06 -13.55
CA SER A 133 0.71 7.55 -14.29
C SER A 133 1.16 7.46 -15.75
N GLU A 134 1.61 6.29 -16.17
CA GLU A 134 1.78 5.96 -17.57
C GLU A 134 0.39 6.01 -18.19
N LYS A 135 0.09 7.17 -18.79
CA LYS A 135 -0.80 7.28 -19.92
C LYS A 135 -0.20 6.45 -21.05
N ASN A 136 -0.79 5.31 -21.36
CA ASN A 136 -0.72 4.78 -22.72
C ASN A 136 -2.01 5.17 -23.44
N ASN A 137 -2.01 6.39 -23.99
CA ASN A 137 -2.68 6.65 -25.25
C ASN A 137 -1.77 6.05 -26.32
N GLU A 138 -2.11 4.86 -26.82
CA GLU A 138 -1.54 4.39 -28.08
C GLU A 138 -2.44 4.86 -29.22
N ASN A 139 -1.86 5.77 -29.99
CA ASN A 139 -2.33 6.32 -31.24
C ASN A 139 -2.70 5.19 -32.21
N LYS A 140 -3.87 5.29 -32.86
CA LYS A 140 -4.34 4.35 -33.88
C LYS A 140 -4.40 5.09 -35.22
N ASP A 141 -3.28 5.06 -35.94
CA ASP A 141 -3.06 5.36 -37.36
C ASP A 141 -1.71 4.65 -37.66
N GLU A 142 -1.47 3.78 -38.64
CA GLU A 142 -2.06 3.48 -39.95
C GLU A 142 -1.77 2.00 -40.30
N LEU A 143 -2.71 1.30 -40.95
CA LEU A 143 -2.50 0.71 -42.28
C LEU A 143 -3.86 0.47 -42.97
#